data_AF-F5VCS8-F1
#
_entry.id   AF-F5VCS8-F1
#
_cell.length_a   1.000
_cell.length_b   1.000
_cell.length_c   1.000
_cell.angle_alpha   90.00
_cell.angle_beta   90.00
_cell.angle_gamma   90.00
#
_symmetry.space_group_name_H-M   'P 1'
#
loop_
_entity.id
_entity.type
_entity.pdbx_description
1 polymer ?
#
loop_
_entity_poly.entity_id
_entity_poly.type
_entity_poly.pdbx_seq_one_letter_code
_entity_poly.pdbx_strand_id
1 'polypeptide(L)'
;MKDKTNYCYNRARTYLYEAQRGIEFVMSGDENRGELILNTLIRVGKAEARNEVGIKEYNEMLEKINTYAVEDHDLIDKLVRIRNCSRNYLNHASLKDF
;
A
#
# COMPACT_ATOMS: atom_id res chain seq x y z
N MET A 1 -20.09 -3.85 -9.14
CA MET A 1 -18.74 -4.30 -9.57
C MET A 1 -17.83 -3.12 -9.87
N LYS A 2 -18.22 -2.19 -10.77
CA LYS A 2 -17.48 -0.94 -11.05
C LYS A 2 -17.11 -0.15 -9.78
N ASP A 3 -18.03 0.00 -8.83
CA ASP A 3 -17.75 0.78 -7.61
C ASP A 3 -16.68 0.16 -6.71
N LYS A 4 -16.65 -1.18 -6.63
CA LYS A 4 -15.62 -1.92 -5.88
C LYS A 4 -14.26 -1.82 -6.57
N THR A 5 -14.22 -1.97 -7.89
CA THR A 5 -12.99 -1.80 -8.68
C THR A 5 -12.43 -0.38 -8.54
N ASN A 6 -13.28 0.64 -8.69
CA ASN A 6 -12.88 2.04 -8.51
C ASN A 6 -12.41 2.32 -7.08
N TYR A 7 -13.09 1.76 -6.08
CA TYR A 7 -12.65 1.83 -4.68
C TYR A 7 -11.23 1.25 -4.55
N CYS A 8 -11.01 -0.02 -4.94
CA CYS A 8 -9.72 -0.68 -4.82
C CYS A 8 -8.61 0.08 -5.58
N TYR A 9 -8.90 0.59 -6.77
CA TYR A 9 -7.97 1.40 -7.56
C TYR A 9 -7.57 2.68 -6.81
N ASN A 10 -8.54 3.45 -6.31
CA ASN A 10 -8.26 4.69 -5.58
C ASN A 10 -7.54 4.44 -4.26
N ARG A 11 -7.87 3.35 -3.56
CA ARG A 11 -7.15 2.94 -2.35
C ARG A 11 -5.70 2.59 -2.66
N ALA A 12 -5.44 1.76 -3.68
CA ALA A 12 -4.08 1.43 -4.09
C ALA A 12 -3.26 2.66 -4.50
N ARG A 13 -3.87 3.66 -5.17
CA ARG A 13 -3.23 4.97 -5.42
C ARG A 13 -2.85 5.70 -4.14
N THR A 14 -3.69 5.62 -3.11
CA THR A 14 -3.41 6.21 -1.80
C THR A 14 -2.20 5.52 -1.14
N TYR A 15 -2.17 4.17 -1.10
CA TYR A 15 -1.01 3.43 -0.59
C TYR A 15 0.27 3.80 -1.35
N LEU A 16 0.22 3.91 -2.68
CA LEU A 16 1.35 4.30 -3.51
C LEU A 16 1.88 5.69 -3.15
N TYR A 17 0.99 6.69 -3.07
CA TYR A 17 1.35 8.09 -2.83
C TYR A 17 1.92 8.29 -1.43
N GLU A 18 1.22 7.76 -0.42
CA GLU A 18 1.65 7.92 0.97
C GLU A 18 2.96 7.16 1.24
N ALA A 19 3.16 5.98 0.66
CA ALA A 19 4.44 5.28 0.79
C ALA A 19 5.59 6.08 0.16
N GLN A 20 5.37 6.69 -1.00
CA GLN A 20 6.34 7.59 -1.63
C GLN A 20 6.65 8.81 -0.75
N ARG A 21 5.62 9.43 -0.17
CA ARG A 21 5.76 10.55 0.77
C ARG A 21 6.51 10.16 2.05
N GLY A 22 6.28 8.95 2.55
CA GLY A 22 7.04 8.38 3.66
C GLY A 22 8.53 8.29 3.33
N ILE A 23 8.87 7.78 2.14
CA ILE A 23 10.26 7.70 1.67
C ILE A 23 10.89 9.10 1.63
N GLU A 24 10.17 10.09 1.09
CA GLU A 24 10.64 11.48 1.00
C GLU A 24 10.93 12.07 2.39
N PHE A 25 10.09 11.81 3.38
CA PHE A 25 10.35 12.26 4.76
C PHE A 25 11.62 11.63 5.33
N VAL A 26 11.79 10.32 5.19
CA VAL A 26 12.99 9.63 5.67
C VAL A 26 14.25 10.15 4.97
N MET A 27 14.21 10.31 3.64
CA MET A 27 15.32 10.87 2.87
C MET A 27 15.65 12.32 3.25
N SER A 28 14.69 13.07 3.79
CA SER A 28 14.91 14.43 4.30
C SER A 28 15.41 14.50 5.75
N GLY A 29 15.57 13.34 6.41
CA GLY A 29 15.98 13.24 7.82
C GLY A 29 14.83 13.26 8.82
N ASP A 30 13.57 13.23 8.38
CA ASP A 30 12.38 13.16 9.23
C ASP A 30 11.86 11.72 9.32
N GLU A 31 12.64 10.85 9.98
CA GLU A 31 12.31 9.45 10.19
C GLU A 31 10.97 9.27 10.92
N ASN A 32 10.70 10.10 11.93
CA ASN A 32 9.46 10.06 12.70
C ASN A 32 8.20 10.21 11.83
N ARG A 33 8.22 11.13 10.86
CA ARG A 33 7.11 11.26 9.91
C ARG A 33 7.03 10.07 8.95
N GLY A 34 8.16 9.52 8.54
CA GLY A 34 8.21 8.28 7.77
C GLY A 34 7.56 7.11 8.50
N GLU A 35 7.89 6.92 9.78
CA GLU A 35 7.31 5.89 10.64
C GLU A 35 5.81 6.09 10.86
N LEU A 36 5.36 7.33 11.07
CA LEU A 36 3.95 7.65 11.23
C LEU A 36 3.12 7.25 9.99
N ILE A 37 3.68 7.50 8.81
CA ILE A 37 3.07 7.09 7.54
C ILE A 37 3.04 5.57 7.45
N LEU A 38 4.16 4.89 7.68
CA LEU A 38 4.23 3.42 7.64
C LEU A 38 3.18 2.80 8.56
N ASN A 39 3.13 3.23 9.82
CA ASN A 39 2.18 2.74 10.82
C ASN A 39 0.73 2.98 10.41
N THR A 40 0.45 4.13 9.79
CA THR A 40 -0.88 4.45 9.26
C THR A 40 -1.27 3.51 8.13
N LEU A 41 -0.38 3.30 7.16
CA LEU A 41 -0.61 2.39 6.02
C LEU A 41 -0.86 0.96 6.49
N ILE A 42 -0.04 0.45 7.42
CA ILE A 42 -0.21 -0.90 7.98
C ILE A 42 -1.55 -1.02 8.70
N ARG A 43 -1.88 -0.07 9.57
CA ARG A 43 -3.14 -0.10 10.35
C ARG A 43 -4.35 -0.14 9.43
N VAL A 44 -4.34 0.70 8.39
CA VAL A 44 -5.45 0.75 7.43
C VAL A 44 -5.47 -0.51 6.56
N GLY A 45 -4.32 -1.02 6.11
CA GLY A 45 -4.21 -2.26 5.34
C GLY A 45 -4.75 -3.47 6.09
N LYS A 46 -4.46 -3.59 7.40
CA LYS A 46 -5.02 -4.63 8.26
C LYS A 46 -6.53 -4.49 8.42
N ALA A 47 -7.06 -3.26 8.52
CA ALA A 47 -8.48 -3.02 8.62
C ALA A 47 -9.22 -3.40 7.33
N GLU A 48 -8.64 -3.06 6.18
CA GLU A 48 -9.21 -3.40 4.87
C GLU A 48 -9.16 -4.91 4.59
N ALA A 49 -8.05 -5.58 4.93
CA ALA A 49 -7.89 -7.02 4.70
C ALA A 49 -8.95 -7.85 5.46
N ARG A 50 -9.33 -7.42 6.67
CA ARG A 50 -10.39 -8.09 7.46
C ARG A 50 -11.78 -8.01 6.83
N ASN A 51 -12.03 -7.01 6.00
CA ASN A 51 -13.34 -6.75 5.42
C ASN A 51 -13.52 -7.37 4.02
N GLU A 52 -12.53 -8.12 3.51
CA GLU A 52 -12.49 -8.77 2.19
C GLU A 52 -13.26 -8.03 1.08
N VAL A 53 -12.57 -7.17 0.33
CA VAL A 53 -13.23 -6.27 -0.65
C VAL A 53 -13.75 -7.02 -1.90
N GLY A 54 -13.52 -8.33 -2.00
CA GLY A 54 -14.01 -9.21 -3.06
C GLY A 54 -13.30 -9.03 -4.41
N ILE A 55 -12.16 -8.34 -4.44
CA ILE A 55 -11.25 -8.25 -5.59
C ILE A 55 -9.97 -8.97 -5.21
N LYS A 56 -9.72 -10.15 -5.80
CA LYS A 56 -8.63 -11.06 -5.42
C LYS A 56 -7.27 -10.36 -5.44
N GLU A 57 -6.96 -9.67 -6.53
CA GLU A 57 -5.65 -9.02 -6.72
C GLU A 57 -5.43 -7.87 -5.73
N TYR A 58 -6.51 -7.20 -5.31
CA TYR A 58 -6.43 -6.18 -4.28
C TYR A 58 -6.17 -6.79 -2.90
N ASN A 59 -6.85 -7.89 -2.58
CA ASN A 59 -6.61 -8.63 -1.33
C ASN A 59 -5.18 -9.19 -1.28
N GLU A 60 -4.64 -9.72 -2.39
CA GLU A 60 -3.24 -10.16 -2.48
C GLU A 60 -2.24 -9.01 -2.26
N MET A 61 -2.56 -7.80 -2.76
CA MET A 61 -1.76 -6.60 -2.48
C MET A 61 -1.76 -6.27 -0.98
N LEU A 62 -2.94 -6.30 -0.33
CA LEU A 62 -3.07 -6.04 1.11
C LEU A 62 -2.34 -7.08 1.96
N GLU A 63 -2.41 -8.36 1.57
CA GLU A 63 -1.69 -9.44 2.24
C GLU A 63 -0.18 -9.20 2.21
N LYS A 64 0.39 -8.88 1.04
CA LYS A 64 1.82 -8.55 0.90
C LYS A 64 2.21 -7.37 1.79
N ILE A 65 1.44 -6.28 1.76
CA ILE A 65 1.68 -5.10 2.61
C ILE A 65 1.70 -5.49 4.10
N ASN A 66 0.76 -6.33 4.53
CA ASN A 66 0.66 -6.75 5.92
C ASN A 66 1.78 -7.73 6.33
N THR A 67 2.32 -8.51 5.42
CA THR A 67 3.50 -9.36 5.66
C THR A 67 4.76 -8.49 5.85
N TYR A 68 4.98 -7.48 5.00
CA TYR A 68 6.14 -6.59 5.15
C TYR A 68 6.10 -5.74 6.41
N ALA A 69 4.91 -5.56 6.99
CA ALA A 69 4.73 -4.88 8.27
C ALA A 69 5.37 -5.62 9.45
N VAL A 70 5.50 -6.95 9.37
CA VAL A 70 6.00 -7.80 10.48
C VAL A 70 7.43 -8.28 10.27
N GLU A 71 7.95 -8.17 9.04
CA GLU A 71 9.34 -8.51 8.74
C GLU A 71 10.32 -7.47 9.30
N ASP A 72 11.49 -7.93 9.74
CA ASP A 72 12.55 -7.09 10.27
C ASP A 72 13.36 -6.45 9.14
N HIS A 73 12.76 -5.45 8.50
CA HIS A 73 13.40 -4.58 7.50
C HIS A 73 13.48 -3.15 8.00
N ASP A 74 14.41 -2.38 7.44
CA ASP A 74 14.50 -0.94 7.67
C ASP A 74 13.25 -0.20 7.13
N LEU A 75 13.06 1.02 7.62
CA LEU A 75 11.89 1.84 7.31
C LEU A 75 11.76 2.15 5.81
N ILE A 76 12.87 2.43 5.12
CA ILE A 76 12.85 2.75 3.68
C ILE A 76 12.43 1.51 2.91
N ASP A 77 13.02 0.34 3.20
CA ASP A 77 12.68 -0.90 2.51
C ASP A 77 11.20 -1.26 2.70
N LYS A 78 10.67 -1.13 3.92
CA LYS A 78 9.23 -1.31 4.20
C LYS A 78 8.35 -0.40 3.33
N LEU A 79 8.67 0.89 3.26
CA LEU A 79 7.92 1.86 2.45
C LEU A 79 8.05 1.57 0.94
N VAL A 80 9.25 1.20 0.47
CA VAL A 80 9.50 0.84 -0.94
C VAL A 80 8.69 -0.39 -1.34
N ARG A 81 8.59 -1.40 -0.48
CA ARG A 81 7.78 -2.61 -0.73
C ARG A 81 6.29 -2.29 -0.83
N ILE A 82 5.75 -1.47 0.07
CA ILE A 82 4.36 -1.02 0.01
C ILE A 82 4.10 -0.26 -1.31
N ARG A 83 4.99 0.67 -1.66
CA ARG A 83 4.93 1.42 -2.92
C ARG A 83 4.92 0.48 -4.13
N ASN A 84 5.82 -0.51 -4.16
CA ASN A 84 5.94 -1.44 -5.27
C ASN A 84 4.72 -2.37 -5.39
N CYS A 85 4.17 -2.87 -4.27
CA CYS A 85 2.94 -3.66 -4.31
C CYS A 85 1.77 -2.87 -4.86
N SER A 86 1.63 -1.63 -4.42
CA SER A 86 0.59 -0.71 -4.88
C SER A 86 0.72 -0.42 -6.38
N ARG A 87 1.94 -0.15 -6.85
CA ARG A 87 2.24 0.06 -8.27
C ARG A 87 1.91 -1.17 -9.11
N ASN A 88 2.29 -2.35 -8.66
CA ASN A 88 2.03 -3.60 -9.38
C ASN A 88 0.53 -3.86 -9.53
N TYR A 89 -0.26 -3.64 -8.46
CA TYR A 89 -1.71 -3.72 -8.54
C TYR A 89 -2.29 -2.73 -9.54
N LEU A 90 -1.86 -1.45 -9.50
CA LEU A 90 -2.37 -0.41 -10.41
C LEU A 90 -2.03 -0.68 -11.87
N ASN A 91 -0.82 -1.18 -12.15
CA ASN A 91 -0.41 -1.58 -13.50
C ASN A 91 -1.25 -2.76 -14.00
N HIS A 92 -1.50 -3.75 -13.14
CA HIS A 92 -2.36 -4.88 -13.50
C HIS A 92 -3.83 -4.49 -13.68
N ALA A 93 -4.35 -3.60 -12.85
CA ALA A 93 -5.73 -3.10 -12.94
C ALA A 93 -5.95 -2.27 -14.21
N SER A 94 -5.01 -1.39 -14.55
CA SER A 94 -5.09 -0.55 -15.76
C SER A 94 -5.02 -1.35 -17.06
N LEU A 95 -4.36 -2.51 -17.07
CA LEU A 95 -4.34 -3.42 -18.24
C LEU A 95 -5.67 -4.14 -18.49
N LYS A 96 -6.60 -4.17 -17.51
CA LYS A 96 -7.91 -4.82 -17.65
C LYS A 96 -9.02 -3.88 -18.16
N ASP A 97 -8.74 -2.59 -18.25
CA ASP A 97 -9.67 -1.55 -18.74
C ASP A 97 -9.47 -1.22 -20.24
N PHE A 98 -8.58 -1.94 -20.94
CA PHE A 98 -8.35 -1.90 -22.39
C PHE A 98 -8.62 -3.27 -23.03
#